data_AF-A0A6C0QLQ6-F1
#
_entry.id   AF-A0A6C0QLQ6-F1
#
_cell.length_a   1.000
_cell.length_b   1.000
_cell.length_c   1.000
_cell.angle_alpha   90.00
_cell.angle_beta   90.00
_cell.angle_gamma   90.00
#
_symmetry.space_group_name_H-M   'P 1'
#
loop_
_entity.id
_entity.type
_entity.pdbx_description
1 polymer ?
#
loop_
_entity_poly.entity_id
_entity_poly.type
_entity_poly.pdbx_seq_one_letter_code
_entity_poly.pdbx_strand_id
1 'polypeptide(L)'
;MNIEITDTVIVAFIVGLVEMAKGIGLPVRLAPVLSVILGVAAGVVYLAPWDLKTGIMYGIISGLTSCGLYSAGKSAVKKEQ
;
A
#
# COMPACT_ATOMS: atom_id res chain seq x y z
N MET A 1 -16.19 -15.35 -13.19
CA MET A 1 -15.83 -13.95 -12.84
C MET A 1 -14.33 -13.84 -13.04
N ASN A 2 -13.88 -13.23 -14.15
CA ASN A 2 -12.46 -12.94 -14.35
C ASN A 2 -12.15 -11.75 -13.43
N ILE A 3 -11.41 -11.97 -12.34
CA ILE A 3 -11.04 -10.88 -11.44
C ILE A 3 -9.89 -10.14 -12.13
N GLU A 4 -10.23 -9.04 -12.78
CA GLU A 4 -9.25 -8.07 -13.26
C GLU A 4 -8.57 -7.48 -12.01
N ILE A 5 -7.29 -7.80 -11.82
CA ILE A 5 -6.52 -7.30 -10.69
C ILE A 5 -6.17 -5.84 -10.98
N THR A 6 -7.05 -4.94 -10.56
CA THR A 6 -6.85 -3.49 -10.64
C THR A 6 -6.06 -2.99 -9.44
N ASP A 7 -5.32 -1.88 -9.59
CA ASP A 7 -4.59 -1.20 -8.51
C ASP A 7 -5.44 -1.02 -7.23
N THR A 8 -6.72 -0.67 -7.39
CA THR A 8 -7.67 -0.50 -6.28
C THR A 8 -7.94 -1.80 -5.51
N VAL A 9 -7.94 -2.95 -6.18
CA VAL A 9 -8.13 -4.26 -5.55
C VAL A 9 -6.92 -4.60 -4.70
N ILE A 10 -5.71 -4.31 -5.19
CA ILE A 10 -4.47 -4.52 -4.43
C ILE A 10 -4.43 -3.61 -3.21
N VAL A 11 -4.80 -2.34 -3.34
CA VAL A 11 -4.89 -1.43 -2.19
C VAL A 11 -5.89 -1.95 -1.16
N ALA A 12 -7.10 -2.34 -1.57
CA ALA A 12 -8.11 -2.91 -0.67
C ALA A 12 -7.62 -4.18 0.05
N PHE A 13 -6.89 -5.04 -0.66
CA PHE A 13 -6.28 -6.25 -0.10
C PHE A 13 -5.22 -5.92 0.96
N ILE A 14 -4.33 -4.96 0.69
CA ILE A 14 -3.32 -4.50 1.65
C ILE A 14 -4.00 -3.90 2.89
N VAL A 15 -5.03 -3.07 2.72
CA VAL A 15 -5.82 -2.51 3.83
C VAL A 15 -6.38 -3.63 4.70
N GLY A 16 -7.03 -4.64 4.11
CA GLY A 16 -7.61 -5.76 4.85
C GLY A 16 -6.59 -6.53 5.70
N LEU A 17 -5.41 -6.84 5.12
CA LEU A 17 -4.34 -7.52 5.84
C LEU A 17 -3.78 -6.69 7.00
N VAL A 18 -3.61 -5.38 6.78
CA VAL A 18 -3.06 -4.47 7.79
C VAL A 18 -4.05 -4.27 8.93
N GLU A 19 -5.34 -4.10 8.62
CA GLU A 19 -6.40 -4.03 9.63
C GLU A 19 -6.48 -5.31 10.48
N MET A 20 -6.37 -6.48 9.84
CA MET A 20 -6.32 -7.76 10.54
C MET A 20 -5.09 -7.86 11.46
N ALA A 21 -3.92 -7.43 10.97
CA ALA A 21 -2.69 -7.42 11.76
C ALA A 21 -2.79 -6.48 12.98
N LYS A 22 -3.39 -5.30 12.84
CA LYS A 22 -3.68 -4.41 13.97
C LYS A 22 -4.63 -5.06 14.97
N GLY A 23 -5.67 -5.76 14.48
CA GLY A 23 -6.65 -6.43 15.32
C GLY A 23 -6.06 -7.53 16.22
N ILE A 24 -4.99 -8.19 15.79
CA ILE A 24 -4.30 -9.22 16.57
C ILE A 24 -3.19 -8.67 17.50
N GLY A 25 -3.00 -7.34 17.54
CA GLY A 25 -2.07 -6.69 18.47
C GLY A 25 -0.87 -6.00 17.83
N LEU A 26 -0.83 -5.83 16.49
CA LEU A 26 0.23 -5.06 15.85
C LEU A 26 0.14 -3.58 16.30
N PRO A 27 1.24 -2.99 16.80
CA PRO A 27 1.26 -1.57 17.13
C PRO A 27 0.93 -0.71 15.91
N VAL A 28 0.04 0.26 16.08
CA VAL A 28 -0.38 1.19 15.00
C VAL A 28 0.80 1.91 14.36
N ARG A 29 1.91 2.10 15.10
CA ARG A 29 3.16 2.68 14.58
C ARG A 29 3.85 1.80 13.53
N LEU A 30 3.61 0.49 13.52
CA LEU A 30 4.20 -0.47 12.58
C LEU A 30 3.29 -0.80 11.40
N ALA A 31 2.00 -0.44 11.47
CA ALA A 31 1.07 -0.60 10.36
C ALA A 31 1.57 0.02 9.03
N PRO A 32 2.18 1.23 9.02
CA PRO A 32 2.77 1.81 7.80
C PRO A 32 3.86 0.94 7.17
N VAL A 33 4.73 0.39 8.01
CA VAL A 33 5.86 -0.42 7.58
C VAL A 33 5.36 -1.72 6.98
N LEU A 34 4.38 -2.35 7.64
CA LEU A 34 3.73 -3.54 7.13
C LEU A 34 3.06 -3.29 5.78
N SER A 35 2.32 -2.18 5.64
CA SER A 35 1.67 -1.80 4.38
C SER A 35 2.65 -1.60 3.22
N VAL A 36 3.81 -0.98 3.46
CA VAL A 36 4.83 -0.80 2.43
C VAL A 36 5.47 -2.13 2.04
N ILE A 37 5.75 -3.01 3.00
CA ILE A 37 6.30 -4.35 2.71
C ILE A 37 5.31 -5.16 1.87
N LEU A 38 4.03 -5.17 2.27
CA LEU A 38 2.96 -5.85 1.53
C LEU A 38 2.75 -5.23 0.14
N GLY A 39 2.80 -3.89 0.06
CA GLY A 39 2.68 -3.15 -1.19
C GLY A 39 3.82 -3.46 -2.16
N VAL A 40 5.08 -3.46 -1.71
CA VAL A 40 6.24 -3.84 -2.55
C VAL A 40 6.15 -5.28 -3.00
N ALA A 41 5.79 -6.21 -2.11
CA ALA A 41 5.59 -7.61 -2.48
C ALA A 41 4.50 -7.77 -3.56
N ALA A 42 3.36 -7.10 -3.39
CA ALA A 42 2.29 -7.09 -4.39
C ALA A 42 2.71 -6.40 -5.69
N GLY A 43 3.46 -5.30 -5.60
CA GLY A 43 3.95 -4.50 -6.72
C GLY A 43 4.89 -5.29 -7.64
N VAL A 44 5.81 -6.05 -7.04
CA VAL A 44 6.78 -6.89 -7.76
C VAL A 44 6.13 -8.13 -8.36
N VAL A 45 5.19 -8.76 -7.65
CA VAL A 45 4.56 -10.02 -8.10
C VAL A 45 3.44 -9.79 -9.11
N TYR A 46 2.62 -8.74 -8.94
CA TYR A 46 1.39 -8.55 -9.70
C TYR A 46 1.36 -7.31 -10.61
N LEU A 47 2.05 -6.23 -10.27
CA LEU A 47 1.89 -4.96 -10.99
C LEU A 47 2.88 -4.74 -12.13
N ALA A 48 4.16 -5.10 -11.94
CA ALA A 48 5.16 -4.98 -12.99
C ALA A 48 6.21 -6.10 -12.91
N PRO A 49 5.85 -7.35 -13.27
CA PRO A 49 6.80 -8.46 -13.26
C PRO A 49 7.96 -8.29 -14.23
N TRP A 50 7.81 -7.47 -15.28
CA TRP A 50 8.85 -7.22 -16.30
C TRP A 50 9.75 -6.02 -15.98
N ASP A 51 9.37 -5.17 -15.02
CA ASP A 51 10.17 -4.01 -14.64
C ASP A 51 10.17 -3.83 -13.12
N LEU A 52 11.21 -4.38 -12.49
CA LEU A 52 11.34 -4.45 -11.04
C LEU A 52 11.34 -3.06 -10.38
N LYS A 53 11.92 -2.04 -11.03
CA LYS A 53 11.91 -0.66 -10.52
C LYS A 53 10.48 -0.12 -10.46
N THR A 54 9.75 -0.26 -11.55
CA THR A 54 8.37 0.18 -11.66
C THR A 54 7.48 -0.54 -10.66
N GLY A 55 7.66 -1.86 -10.49
CA GLY A 55 6.90 -2.67 -9.54
C GLY A 55 7.11 -2.25 -8.09
N ILE A 56 8.35 -1.97 -7.69
CA ILE A 56 8.65 -1.46 -6.35
C ILE A 56 7.99 -0.08 -6.16
N MET A 57 8.06 0.80 -7.16
CA MET A 57 7.53 2.16 -7.05
C MET A 57 6.00 2.16 -6.88
N TYR A 58 5.28 1.42 -7.73
CA TYR A 58 3.84 1.25 -7.56
C TYR A 58 3.47 0.50 -6.28
N GLY A 59 4.29 -0.45 -5.85
CA GLY A 59 4.11 -1.15 -4.58
C GLY A 59 4.21 -0.22 -3.37
N ILE A 60 5.17 0.71 -3.36
CA ILE A 60 5.28 1.73 -2.31
C ILE A 60 4.08 2.66 -2.35
N ILE A 61 3.64 3.11 -3.54
CA ILE A 61 2.49 4.00 -3.69
C ILE A 61 1.21 3.35 -3.17
N SER A 62 0.92 2.12 -3.58
CA SER A 62 -0.26 1.36 -3.12
C SER A 62 -0.19 1.07 -1.61
N GLY A 63 0.98 0.69 -1.09
CA GLY A 63 1.23 0.51 0.34
C GLY A 63 0.98 1.79 1.17
N LEU A 64 1.54 2.92 0.75
CA LEU A 64 1.34 4.21 1.44
C LEU A 64 -0.10 4.73 1.31
N THR A 65 -0.77 4.42 0.19
CA THR A 65 -2.19 4.78 -0.03
C THR A 65 -3.11 3.97 0.88
N SER A 66 -2.80 2.68 1.12
CA SER A 66 -3.58 1.82 2.02
C SER A 66 -3.65 2.35 3.46
N CYS A 67 -2.56 2.94 3.98
CA CYS A 67 -2.55 3.57 5.30
C CYS A 67 -2.99 5.05 5.30
N GLY A 68 -3.38 5.60 4.15
CA GLY A 68 -3.72 7.03 4.01
C GLY A 68 -2.53 7.99 4.18
N LEU A 69 -1.31 7.49 4.35
CA LEU A 69 -0.10 8.28 4.58
C LEU A 69 0.28 9.14 3.38
N TYR A 70 0.05 8.63 2.17
CA TYR A 70 0.25 9.42 0.95
C TYR A 70 -0.67 10.66 0.92
N SER A 71 -1.94 10.48 1.29
CA SER A 71 -2.92 11.57 1.34
C SER A 71 -2.69 12.50 2.54
N ALA A 72 -2.20 11.98 3.67
CA ALA A 72 -1.82 12.76 4.84
C ALA A 72 -0.58 13.64 4.55
N GLY A 73 0.46 13.08 3.92
CA GLY A 73 1.65 13.84 3.49
C GLY A 73 1.32 14.93 2.49
N LYS A 74 0.49 14.63 1.47
CA LYS A 74 0.02 15.64 0.50
C LYS A 74 -0.77 16.77 1.17
N SER A 75 -1.61 16.44 2.15
CA SER A 75 -2.40 17.43 2.89
C SER A 75 -1.56 18.27 3.85
N ALA A 76 -0.50 17.70 4.43
CA ALA A 76 0.44 18.42 5.28
C ALA A 76 1.24 19.47 4.48
N VAL A 77 1.75 19.08 3.30
CA VAL A 77 2.47 20.00 2.39
C VAL A 77 1.56 21.11 1.87
N LYS A 78 0.28 20.82 1.61
CA LYS A 78 -0.66 21.83 1.09
C LYS A 78 -1.10 22.86 2.14
N LYS A 79 -0.91 22.59 3.44
CA LYS A 79 -1.29 23.52 4.51
C LYS A 79 -0.33 24.69 4.70
N GLU A 80 0.81 24.69 4.00
CA GLU A 80 1.82 25.76 4.03
C GLU A 80 1.66 26.78 2.87
N GLN A 81 0.52 26.79 2.16
CA GLN A 81 0.19 27.80 1.15
C GLN A 81 -1.00 28.67 1.55
#